data_AF-A0A2V9WZC5-F1
#
_entry.id   AF-A0A2V9WZC5-F1
#
_cell.length_a   1.000
_cell.length_b   1.000
_cell.length_c   1.000
_cell.angle_alpha   90.00
_cell.angle_beta   90.00
_cell.angle_gamma   90.00
#
_symmetry.space_group_name_H-M   'P 1'
#
loop_
_entity.id
_entity.type
_entity.pdbx_description
1 polymer ?
#
loop_
_entity_poly.entity_id
_entity_poly.type
_entity_poly.pdbx_seq_one_letter_code
_entity_poly.pdbx_strand_id
1 'polypeptide(L)'
;KLLLEILQIFLQEYPKQIAQMDRGLAELKPDLLEQAAHSLKGELGFLGVPEIEHLARQLEEIGRRRQLTAAVDVLASLKEQLSGFVEIIRNDVGAEP
;
A
#
# COMPACT_ATOMS: atom_id res chain seq x y z
N LYS A 1 1.39 10.67 20.85
CA LYS A 1 2.06 11.76 20.09
C LYS A 1 2.96 11.27 18.95
N LEU A 2 3.87 10.31 19.10
CA LEU A 2 4.62 9.78 17.93
C LEU A 2 3.76 8.93 16.97
N LEU A 3 2.94 8.02 17.49
CA LEU A 3 2.09 7.15 16.66
C LEU A 3 1.15 7.92 15.73
N LEU A 4 0.54 9.01 16.22
CA LEU A 4 -0.35 9.86 15.42
C LEU A 4 0.36 10.52 14.25
N GLU A 5 1.58 11.03 14.46
CA GLU A 5 2.39 11.62 13.39
C GLU A 5 2.72 10.58 12.32
N ILE A 6 3.05 9.35 12.73
CA ILE A 6 3.30 8.24 11.81
C ILE A 6 2.04 7.89 11.01
N LEU A 7 0.88 7.80 11.66
CA LEU A 7 -0.39 7.54 10.99
C LEU A 7 -0.78 8.66 10.03
N GLN A 8 -0.52 9.92 10.38
CA GLN A 8 -0.76 11.07 9.49
C GLN A 8 0.15 11.04 8.27
N ILE A 9 1.45 10.73 8.44
CA ILE A 9 2.38 10.55 7.32
C ILE A 9 1.90 9.42 6.42
N PHE A 10 1.55 8.27 7.00
CA PHE A 10 1.00 7.15 6.24
C PHE A 10 -0.22 7.56 5.42
N LEU A 11 -1.19 8.26 6.03
CA LEU A 11 -2.40 8.77 5.34
C LEU A 11 -2.12 9.71 4.17
N GLN A 12 -0.98 10.40 4.17
CA GLN A 12 -0.54 11.28 3.08
C GLN A 12 0.25 10.55 2.01
N GLU A 13 1.07 9.57 2.41
CA GLU A 13 1.93 8.85 1.50
C GLU A 13 1.15 7.77 0.75
N TYR A 14 0.45 6.85 1.43
CA TYR A 14 -0.17 5.65 0.84
C TYR A 14 -0.90 5.87 -0.51
N PRO A 15 -1.66 6.98 -0.73
CA PRO A 15 -2.34 7.20 -2.00
C PRO A 15 -1.37 7.35 -3.18
N LYS A 16 -0.16 7.89 -2.93
CA LYS A 16 0.88 8.07 -3.94
C LYS A 16 1.46 6.72 -4.38
N GLN A 17 1.74 5.79 -3.46
CA GLN A 17 2.20 4.44 -3.82
C GLN A 17 1.10 3.70 -4.59
N ILE A 18 -0.17 3.84 -4.18
CA ILE A 18 -1.30 3.24 -4.92
C ILE A 18 -1.39 3.78 -6.35
N ALA A 19 -1.31 5.09 -6.53
CA ALA A 19 -1.29 5.71 -7.85
C ALA A 19 -0.07 5.29 -8.70
N GLN A 20 1.09 5.11 -8.08
CA GLN A 20 2.29 4.62 -8.75
C GLN A 20 2.16 3.15 -9.17
N MET A 21 1.55 2.29 -8.35
CA MET A 21 1.26 0.90 -8.70
C MET A 21 0.27 0.82 -9.88
N ASP A 22 -0.82 1.60 -9.84
CA ASP A 22 -1.77 1.72 -10.96
C ASP A 22 -1.08 2.13 -12.26
N ARG A 23 -0.21 3.15 -12.18
CA ARG A 23 0.59 3.61 -13.32
C ARG A 23 1.55 2.53 -13.81
N GLY A 24 2.18 1.80 -12.89
CA GLY A 24 3.07 0.68 -13.21
C GLY A 24 2.36 -0.40 -14.01
N LEU A 25 1.11 -0.70 -13.68
CA LEU A 25 0.29 -1.65 -14.45
C LEU A 25 -0.16 -1.08 -15.79
N ALA A 26 -0.69 0.14 -15.81
CA ALA A 26 -1.21 0.78 -17.02
C ALA A 26 -0.12 1.01 -18.08
N GLU A 27 1.10 1.36 -17.66
CA GLU A 27 2.23 1.62 -18.55
C GLU A 27 3.13 0.38 -18.76
N LEU A 28 2.75 -0.79 -18.23
CA LEU A 28 3.56 -2.02 -18.25
C LEU A 28 5.00 -1.80 -17.73
N LYS A 29 5.13 -1.03 -16.65
CA LYS A 29 6.39 -0.69 -15.98
C LYS A 29 6.52 -1.49 -14.67
N PRO A 30 7.10 -2.71 -14.70
CA PRO A 30 7.24 -3.55 -13.52
C PRO A 30 8.10 -2.92 -12.43
N ASP A 31 9.11 -2.12 -12.79
CA ASP A 31 9.99 -1.45 -11.83
C ASP A 31 9.21 -0.41 -10.99
N LEU A 32 8.20 0.26 -11.57
CA LEU A 32 7.32 1.19 -10.82
C LEU A 32 6.42 0.44 -9.84
N LEU A 33 5.88 -0.70 -10.27
CA LEU A 33 5.08 -1.57 -9.40
C LEU A 33 5.92 -2.06 -8.21
N GLU A 34 7.12 -2.59 -8.49
CA GLU A 34 8.04 -3.11 -7.48
C GLU A 34 8.38 -2.05 -6.43
N GLN A 35 8.83 -0.87 -6.87
CA GLN A 35 9.27 0.18 -5.96
C GLN A 35 8.14 0.71 -5.08
N ALA A 36 6.97 0.98 -5.67
CA ALA A 36 5.82 1.48 -4.92
C ALA A 36 5.30 0.45 -3.92
N ALA A 37 5.24 -0.83 -4.33
CA ALA A 37 4.85 -1.93 -3.46
C ALA A 37 5.86 -2.17 -2.33
N HIS A 38 7.17 -2.06 -2.61
CA HIS A 38 8.23 -2.16 -1.61
C HIS A 38 8.10 -1.09 -0.52
N SER A 39 7.91 0.18 -0.91
CA SER A 39 7.73 1.28 0.02
C SER A 39 6.50 1.07 0.91
N LEU A 40 5.35 0.78 0.29
CA LEU A 40 4.11 0.56 1.04
C LEU A 40 4.22 -0.66 1.98
N LYS A 41 4.85 -1.75 1.54
CA LYS A 41 5.12 -2.93 2.39
C LYS A 41 5.91 -2.55 3.64
N GLY A 42 6.94 -1.71 3.50
CA GLY A 42 7.73 -1.24 4.64
C GLY A 42 6.89 -0.45 5.67
N GLU A 43 6.03 0.44 5.18
CA GLU A 43 5.09 1.21 6.01
C GLU A 43 4.09 0.29 6.73
N LEU A 44 3.49 -0.66 6.02
CA LEU A 44 2.54 -1.63 6.57
C LEU A 44 3.19 -2.58 7.58
N GLY A 45 4.43 -2.99 7.34
CA GLY A 45 5.22 -3.78 8.29
C GLY A 45 5.53 -3.01 9.57
N PHE A 46 5.83 -1.71 9.45
CA PHE A 46 6.02 -0.83 10.60
C PHE A 46 4.73 -0.63 11.41
N LEU A 47 3.58 -0.51 10.73
CA LEU A 47 2.26 -0.36 11.36
C LEU A 47 1.70 -1.67 11.92
N GLY A 48 2.35 -2.81 11.67
CA GLY A 48 1.96 -4.10 12.23
C GLY A 48 0.66 -4.66 11.63
N VAL A 49 0.43 -4.45 10.33
CA VAL A 49 -0.76 -4.96 9.60
C VAL A 49 -0.37 -6.06 8.60
N PRO A 50 -0.10 -7.29 9.08
CA PRO A 50 0.54 -8.34 8.29
C PRO A 50 -0.29 -8.83 7.10
N GLU A 51 -1.62 -8.77 7.18
CA GLU A 51 -2.52 -9.19 6.09
C GLU A 51 -2.37 -8.28 4.86
N ILE A 52 -2.34 -6.96 5.10
CA ILE A 52 -2.18 -5.94 4.04
C ILE A 52 -0.72 -5.91 3.57
N GLU A 53 0.23 -6.04 4.50
CA GLU A 53 1.66 -6.15 4.19
C GLU A 53 1.95 -7.33 3.24
N HIS A 54 1.26 -8.46 3.44
CA HIS A 54 1.39 -9.63 2.59
C HIS A 54 0.96 -9.37 1.13
N LEU A 55 -0.11 -8.60 0.90
CA LEU A 55 -0.54 -8.21 -0.44
C LEU A 55 0.46 -7.25 -1.11
N ALA A 56 0.99 -6.28 -0.36
CA ALA A 56 2.03 -5.39 -0.86
C ALA A 56 3.30 -6.17 -1.25
N ARG A 57 3.70 -7.15 -0.44
CA ARG A 57 4.82 -8.06 -0.76
C ARG A 57 4.58 -8.87 -2.04
N GLN A 58 3.37 -9.36 -2.26
CA GLN A 58 3.03 -10.07 -3.50
C GLN A 58 3.21 -9.16 -4.74
N LEU A 59 2.76 -7.90 -4.68
CA LEU A 59 2.95 -6.95 -5.77
C LEU A 59 4.42 -6.60 -6.01
N GLU A 60 5.20 -6.44 -4.94
CA GLU A 60 6.65 -6.27 -5.03
C GLU A 60 7.30 -7.45 -5.77
N GLU A 61 6.94 -8.68 -5.40
CA GLU A 61 7.46 -9.87 -6.07
C GLU A 61 7.02 -9.98 -7.54
N ILE A 62 5.78 -9.62 -7.85
CA ILE A 62 5.26 -9.60 -9.23
C ILE A 62 6.03 -8.58 -10.08
N GLY A 63 6.25 -7.37 -9.56
CA GLY A 63 7.07 -6.34 -10.18
C GLY A 63 8.49 -6.84 -10.41
N ARG A 64 9.14 -7.39 -9.37
CA ARG A 64 10.50 -7.96 -9.45
C ARG A 64 10.62 -9.08 -10.48
N ARG A 65 9.60 -9.94 -10.62
CA ARG A 65 9.55 -11.01 -11.63
C ARG A 65 9.21 -10.50 -13.04
N ARG A 66 8.77 -9.25 -13.17
CA ARG A 66 8.33 -8.62 -14.44
C ARG A 66 7.19 -9.37 -15.13
N GLN A 67 6.35 -10.07 -14.36
CA GLN A 67 5.24 -10.91 -14.84
C GLN A 67 3.91 -10.37 -14.30
N LEU A 68 3.41 -9.28 -14.90
CA LEU A 68 2.30 -8.49 -14.36
C LEU A 68 0.91 -9.16 -14.43
N THR A 69 0.80 -10.38 -14.94
CA THR A 69 -0.47 -11.07 -15.22
C THR A 69 -1.41 -11.12 -14.01
N ALA A 70 -0.88 -11.35 -12.80
CA ALA A 70 -1.66 -11.43 -11.57
C ALA A 70 -1.74 -10.11 -10.78
N ALA A 71 -1.07 -9.05 -11.23
CA ALA A 71 -0.91 -7.84 -10.43
C ALA A 71 -2.21 -7.04 -10.27
N VAL A 72 -3.10 -7.10 -11.27
CA VAL A 72 -4.37 -6.37 -11.25
C VAL A 72 -5.27 -6.86 -10.11
N ASP A 73 -5.43 -8.17 -9.99
CA ASP A 73 -6.28 -8.77 -8.96
C ASP A 73 -5.69 -8.54 -7.55
N VAL A 74 -4.37 -8.71 -7.41
CA VAL A 74 -3.69 -8.46 -6.12
C VAL A 74 -3.78 -6.98 -5.73
N LEU A 75 -3.63 -6.05 -6.69
CA LEU A 75 -3.76 -4.61 -6.42
C LEU A 75 -5.20 -4.23 -6.05
N ALA A 76 -6.20 -4.87 -6.66
CA ALA A 76 -7.60 -4.69 -6.27
C ALA A 76 -7.85 -5.14 -4.82
N SER A 77 -7.38 -6.33 -4.43
CA SER A 77 -7.48 -6.81 -3.05
C SER A 77 -6.72 -5.92 -2.06
N LEU A 78 -5.53 -5.43 -2.45
CA LEU A 78 -4.77 -4.49 -1.62
C LEU A 78 -5.55 -3.20 -1.37
N LYS A 79 -6.14 -2.60 -2.42
CA LYS A 79 -6.93 -1.37 -2.30
C LYS A 79 -8.15 -1.55 -1.39
N GLU A 80 -8.83 -2.68 -1.49
CA GLU A 80 -9.99 -2.99 -0.65
C GLU A 80 -9.62 -3.05 0.83
N GLN A 81 -8.60 -3.85 1.20
CA GLN A 81 -8.18 -3.97 2.60
C GLN A 81 -7.59 -2.66 3.13
N LEU A 82 -6.84 -1.95 2.29
CA LEU A 82 -6.25 -0.66 2.65
C LEU A 82 -7.34 0.39 2.90
N SER A 83 -8.43 0.38 2.14
CA SER A 83 -9.58 1.26 2.38
C SER A 83 -10.17 1.06 3.76
N GLY A 84 -10.45 -0.19 4.16
CA GLY A 84 -10.97 -0.50 5.49
C GLY A 84 -10.01 -0.09 6.61
N PHE A 85 -8.70 -0.33 6.43
CA PHE A 85 -7.69 0.09 7.39
C PHE A 85 -7.61 1.62 7.53
N VAL A 86 -7.66 2.35 6.42
CA VAL A 86 -7.65 3.82 6.42
C VAL A 86 -8.89 4.40 7.09
N GLU A 87 -10.07 3.79 6.91
CA GLU A 87 -11.28 4.21 7.63
C GLU A 87 -11.13 4.07 9.14
N ILE A 88 -10.56 2.95 9.61
CA ILE A 88 -10.25 2.74 11.04
C ILE A 88 -9.30 3.83 11.54
N ILE A 89 -8.18 4.06 10.85
CA ILE A 89 -7.22 5.10 11.24
C ILE A 89 -7.88 6.48 11.29
N ARG A 90 -8.69 6.85 10.30
CA ARG A 90 -9.33 8.18 10.25
C ARG A 90 -10.33 8.36 11.38
N ASN A 91 -11.08 7.32 11.74
CA ASN A 91 -12.00 7.36 12.86
C ASN A 91 -11.25 7.52 14.18
N ASP A 92 -10.12 6.85 14.37
CA ASP A 92 -9.34 6.91 15.61
C ASP A 92 -8.49 8.19 15.73
N VAL A 93 -7.92 8.67 14.62
CA VAL A 93 -7.13 9.93 14.57
C VAL A 93 -8.03 11.16 14.60
N GLY A 94 -9.25 11.07 14.05
CA GLY A 94 -10.26 12.12 14.10
C GLY A 94 -11.07 12.17 15.40
N ALA A 95 -10.95 11.16 16.25
CA ALA A 95 -11.63 11.06 17.55
C ALA A 95 -10.78 11.55 18.74
N GLU A 96 -9.61 12.16 18.50
CA GLU A 96 -8.94 12.89 19.59
C GLU A 96 -9.74 14.16 19.95
N PRO A 97 -10.02 14.41 21.25
CA PRO A 97 -10.81 15.55 21.72
C PRO A 97 -10.13 16.91 21.53
#